data_AF-A0A1D7VVG7-F1
#
_entry.id   AF-A0A1D7VVG7-F1
#
_cell.length_a   1.000
_cell.length_b   1.000
_cell.length_c   1.000
_cell.angle_alpha   90.00
_cell.angle_beta   90.00
_cell.angle_gamma   90.00
#
_symmetry.space_group_name_H-M   'P 1'
#
loop_
_entity.id
_entity.type
_entity.pdbx_description
1 polymer ?
#
loop_
_entity_poly.entity_id
_entity_poly.type
_entity_poly.pdbx_seq_one_letter_code
_entity_poly.pdbx_strand_id
1 'polypeptide(L)' 'MNATQQHLLDTYRAARRAESAPPAPGAHTFRTLRDLLRWRRSRTAVPEPAPRTAPVVRTAPLHHHAEPTKP' A
#
# COMPACT_ATOMS: atom_id res chain seq x y z
N MET A 1 23.20 33.29 3.77
CA MET A 1 21.82 33.19 4.30
C MET A 1 21.16 31.98 3.64
N ASN A 2 20.65 30.99 4.39
CA ASN A 2 20.00 29.81 3.80
C ASN A 2 18.45 29.90 3.85
N ALA A 3 17.76 29.08 3.05
CA ALA A 3 16.29 29.11 2.96
C ALA A 3 15.57 28.81 4.29
N THR A 4 16.10 27.90 5.11
CA THR A 4 15.60 27.59 6.46
C THR A 4 15.79 28.77 7.41
N GLN A 5 16.95 29.42 7.39
CA GLN A 5 17.26 30.59 8.22
C GLN A 5 16.36 31.77 7.87
N GLN A 6 16.14 32.01 6.57
CA GLN A 6 15.20 33.03 6.10
C GLN A 6 13.77 32.71 6.53
N HIS A 7 13.34 31.46 6.36
CA HIS A 7 12.01 31.01 6.75
C HIS A 7 11.74 31.21 8.26
N LEU A 8 12.72 30.94 9.13
CA LEU A 8 12.59 31.17 10.57
C LEU A 8 12.35 32.66 10.87
N LEU A 9 13.09 33.56 10.22
CA LEU A 9 12.91 34.99 10.38
C LEU A 9 11.54 35.48 9.87
N ASP A 10 11.11 34.98 8.71
CA ASP A 10 9.82 35.36 8.13
C ASP A 10 8.65 34.81 8.92
N THR A 11 8.79 33.61 9.49
CA THR A 11 7.78 33.03 10.39
C THR A 11 7.67 33.83 11.68
N TYR A 12 8.80 34.24 12.26
CA TYR A 12 8.80 35.11 13.44
C TYR A 12 8.17 36.48 13.15
N ARG A 13 8.47 37.07 11.99
CA ARG A 13 7.85 38.33 11.54
C ARG A 13 6.35 38.20 11.33
N ALA A 14 5.90 37.10 10.71
CA ALA A 14 4.48 36.84 10.49
C ALA A 14 3.74 36.65 11.82
N ALA A 15 4.30 35.87 12.74
CA ALA A 15 3.74 35.68 14.08
C ALA A 15 3.60 37.00 14.85
N ARG A 16 4.61 37.88 14.76
CA ARG A 16 4.56 39.22 15.38
C ARG A 16 3.52 40.16 14.77
N ARG A 17 3.14 39.95 13.51
CA ARG A 17 2.11 40.74 12.81
C ARG A 17 0.74 40.07 12.80
N ALA A 18 0.60 38.90 13.44
CA ALA A 18 -0.59 38.04 13.34
C ALA A 18 -0.95 37.69 11.87
N GLU A 19 0.06 37.58 11.01
CA GLU A 19 -0.06 37.18 9.62
C GLU A 19 0.06 35.65 9.49
N SER A 20 -0.45 35.10 8.39
CA SER A 20 -0.30 33.67 8.09
C SER A 20 1.17 33.30 7.92
N ALA A 21 1.59 32.18 8.50
CA ALA A 21 2.97 31.69 8.39
C ALA A 21 3.35 31.45 6.91
N PRO A 22 4.59 31.82 6.51
CA PRO A 22 5.06 31.55 5.16
C PRO A 22 5.11 30.03 4.92
N PRO A 23 4.92 29.57 3.66
CA PRO A 23 4.98 28.15 3.36
C PRO A 23 6.35 27.58 3.73
N ALA A 24 6.36 26.39 4.35
CA ALA A 24 7.59 25.75 4.78
C ALA A 24 8.53 25.49 3.57
N PRO A 25 9.83 25.79 3.70
CA PRO A 25 10.79 25.52 2.65
C PRO A 25 10.81 24.02 2.36
N GLY A 26 10.77 23.68 1.06
CA GLY A 26 10.77 22.28 0.63
C GLY A 26 9.41 21.57 0.75
N ALA A 27 8.31 22.23 1.14
CA ALA A 27 6.99 21.60 1.16
C ALA A 27 6.60 20.99 -0.20
N HIS A 28 6.93 21.68 -1.30
CA HIS A 28 6.77 21.14 -2.66
C HIS A 28 7.69 19.95 -2.90
N THR A 29 8.96 20.01 -2.47
CA THR A 29 9.91 18.91 -2.61
C THR A 29 9.46 17.66 -1.85
N PHE A 30 8.95 17.79 -0.63
CA PHE A 30 8.42 16.68 0.16
C PHE A 30 7.19 16.04 -0.48
N ARG A 31 6.30 16.84 -1.08
CA ARG A 31 5.14 16.32 -1.82
C ARG A 31 5.59 15.48 -3.02
N THR A 32 6.52 16.01 -3.83
CA THR A 32 7.11 15.29 -4.97
C THR A 32 7.80 14.00 -4.53
N LEU A 33 8.55 14.03 -3.42
CA LEU A 33 9.24 12.86 -2.87
C LEU A 33 8.24 11.78 -2.40
N ARG A 34 7.17 12.19 -1.73
CA ARG A 34 6.08 11.30 -1.29
C ARG A 34 5.39 10.64 -2.48
N ASP A 35 5.11 11.40 -3.53
CA ASP A 35 4.45 10.89 -4.73
C ASP A 35 5.36 9.91 -5.49
N LEU A 36 6.66 10.22 -5.59
CA LEU A 36 7.65 9.32 -6.16
C LEU A 36 7.77 8.00 -5.37
N LEU A 37 7.80 8.08 -4.04
CA LEU A 37 7.84 6.90 -3.18
C LEU A 37 6.57 6.06 -3.31
N ARG A 38 5.39 6.69 -3.44
CA ARG A 38 4.13 6.01 -3.70
C ARG A 38 4.16 5.28 -5.04
N TRP A 39 4.59 5.94 -6.10
CA TRP A 39 4.73 5.36 -7.43
C TRP A 39 5.74 4.20 -7.47
N ARG A 40 6.87 4.32 -6.75
CA ARG A 40 7.82 3.21 -6.60
C ARG A 40 7.18 2.02 -5.91
N ARG A 41 6.44 2.26 -4.82
CA ARG A 41 5.78 1.20 -4.05
C ARG A 41 4.72 0.46 -4.87
N SER A 42 3.98 1.17 -5.73
CA SER A 42 3.02 0.54 -6.64
C SER A 42 3.69 -0.31 -7.72
N ARG A 43 4.92 0.01 -8.14
CA ARG A 43 5.68 -0.81 -9.09
C ARG A 43 6.30 -2.06 -8.47
N THR A 44 6.63 -2.00 -7.18
CA THR A 44 7.22 -3.14 -6.46
C THR A 44 6.18 -4.11 -5.89
N ALA A 45 4.89 -3.76 -5.95
CA ALA A 45 3.83 -4.69 -5.62
C ALA A 45 3.76 -5.79 -6.70
N VAL A 46 4.44 -6.91 -6.45
CA VAL A 46 4.22 -8.15 -7.19
C VAL A 46 2.77 -8.56 -6.92
N PRO A 47 1.93 -8.77 -7.94
CA PRO A 47 0.58 -9.26 -7.72
C PRO A 47 0.67 -10.62 -7.01
N GLU A 48 -0.01 -10.73 -5.87
CA GLU A 48 -0.10 -11.99 -5.13
C GLU A 48 -0.72 -13.05 -6.05
N PRO A 49 -0.12 -14.24 -6.18
CA PRO A 49 -0.66 -15.26 -7.07
C PRO A 49 -2.05 -15.65 -6.58
N ALA A 50 -3.06 -15.50 -7.45
CA ALA A 50 -4.45 -15.80 -7.12
C ALA A 50 -4.57 -17.20 -6.48
N PRO A 51 -5.42 -17.36 -5.45
CA PRO A 51 -5.58 -18.65 -4.78
C PRO A 51 -6.07 -19.68 -5.79
N ARG A 52 -5.23 -20.70 -6.05
CA ARG A 52 -5.62 -21.86 -6.87
C ARG A 52 -6.73 -22.59 -6.13
N THR A 53 -7.97 -22.34 -6.49
CA THR A 53 -9.08 -23.22 -6.14
C THR A 53 -8.85 -24.55 -6.86
N ALA A 54 -8.30 -25.54 -6.15
CA ALA A 54 -8.18 -26.89 -6.67
C ALA A 54 -9.59 -27.48 -6.85
N PRO A 55 -9.88 -28.20 -7.95
CA PRO A 55 -11.17 -28.84 -8.11
C PRO A 55 -11.32 -29.97 -7.08
N VAL A 56 -12.37 -29.90 -6.27
CA VAL A 56 -12.78 -31.01 -5.38
C VAL A 56 -13.28 -32.15 -6.26
N VAL A 57 -12.44 -33.15 -6.48
CA VAL A 57 -12.85 -34.40 -7.12
C VAL A 57 -13.63 -35.21 -6.09
N ARG A 58 -14.96 -35.25 -6.21
CA ARG A 58 -15.81 -36.16 -5.43
C ARG A 58 -15.74 -37.55 -6.07
N THR A 59 -14.96 -38.45 -5.51
CA THR A 59 -15.04 -39.87 -5.84
C THR A 59 -16.32 -40.45 -5.22
N ALA A 60 -17.18 -41.01 -6.07
CA ALA A 60 -18.37 -41.75 -5.64
C ALA A 60 -17.96 -43.14 -5.13
N PRO A 61 -18.60 -43.67 -4.07
CA PRO A 61 -18.29 -45.00 -3.58
C PRO A 61 -18.88 -46.06 -4.53
N LEU A 62 -18.03 -46.97 -5.00
CA LEU A 62 -18.44 -48.16 -5.72
C LEU A 62 -19.25 -49.06 -4.77
N HIS A 63 -20.54 -49.20 -5.03
CA HIS A 63 -21.39 -50.13 -4.29
C HIS A 63 -20.94 -51.56 -4.54
N HIS A 64 -20.70 -52.23 -3.41
CA HIS A 64 -20.41 -53.63 -3.19
C HIS A 64 -21.42 -54.55 -3.89
N HIS A 65 -20.94 -55.48 -4.73
CA HIS A 65 -21.69 -56.70 -5.05
C HIS A 65 -20.84 -57.90 -4.60
N ALA A 66 -21.04 -58.31 -3.35
CA ALA A 66 -20.71 -59.66 -2.93
C ALA A 66 -21.88 -60.56 -3.33
N GLU A 67 -21.63 -61.42 -4.30
CA GLU A 67 -22.45 -62.57 -4.64
C GLU A 67 -22.56 -63.50 -3.42
N PRO A 68 -23.76 -63.81 -2.91
CA PRO A 68 -23.92 -64.85 -1.91
C PRO A 68 -23.86 -66.22 -2.60
N THR A 69 -22.80 -66.97 -2.29
CA THR A 69 -22.74 -68.41 -2.52
C THR A 69 -23.91 -69.10 -1.84
N LYS A 70 -24.63 -69.96 -2.57
CA LYS A 70 -25.69 -70.84 -2.05
C LYS A 70 -25.36 -72.30 -2.37
N PRO A 71 -25.90 -73.26 -1.57
CA PRO A 71 -25.24 -74.49 -1.12
C PRO A 71 -25.20 -75.64 -2.14
#